data_AF-A0A3D2VLB4-F1
#
_entry.id   AF-A0A3D2VLB4-F1
#
_cell.length_a   1.000
_cell.length_b   1.000
_cell.length_c   1.000
_cell.angle_alpha   90.00
_cell.angle_beta   90.00
_cell.angle_gamma   90.00
#
_symmetry.space_group_name_H-M   'P 1'
#
loop_
_entity.id
_entity.type
_entity.pdbx_description
1 polymer ?
#
loop_
_entity_poly.entity_id
_entity_poly.type
_entity_poly.pdbx_seq_one_letter_code
_entity_poly.pdbx_strand_id
1 'polypeptide(L)'
;MEVPMIAWLSLVVILAVVLGFDLLVFGRRPHEVSFKEALTWSAVYICLGVAYSFVIERWLGAQATGEYLAGFVIEKSLSVDNIFVFAVIFTALGVPAIYRQRALLWGVIGALVLRFIFILLGSTLLESFAWMIYVFGAILLVTSWRLLRSGAEHVDPAGNPVLRLLKRI
;
A
#
# COMPACT_ATOMS: atom_id res chain seq x y z
N MET A 1 16.10 4.15 -22.98
CA MET A 1 17.23 3.47 -22.34
C MET A 1 16.75 2.08 -21.97
N GLU A 2 17.36 1.03 -22.51
CA GLU A 2 17.01 -0.35 -22.14
C GLU A 2 17.62 -0.67 -20.77
N VAL A 3 16.77 -1.03 -19.81
CA VAL A 3 17.20 -1.36 -18.45
C VAL A 3 17.89 -2.74 -18.48
N PRO A 4 19.13 -2.87 -18.00
CA PRO A 4 19.86 -4.13 -18.07
C PRO A 4 19.16 -5.24 -17.27
N MET A 5 19.19 -6.47 -17.77
CA MET A 5 18.52 -7.64 -17.16
C MET A 5 18.95 -7.87 -15.70
N ILE A 6 20.21 -7.56 -15.37
CA ILE A 6 20.76 -7.62 -14.02
C ILE A 6 20.02 -6.68 -13.05
N ALA A 7 19.60 -5.49 -13.50
CA ALA A 7 18.84 -4.57 -12.66
C ALA A 7 17.47 -5.16 -12.30
N TRP A 8 16.78 -5.78 -13.25
CA TRP A 8 15.53 -6.49 -13.01
C TRP A 8 15.70 -7.67 -12.04
N LEU A 9 16.75 -8.47 -12.22
CA LEU A 9 17.08 -9.57 -11.32
C LEU A 9 17.39 -9.09 -9.89
N SER A 10 18.19 -8.02 -9.76
CA SER A 10 18.50 -7.44 -8.45
C SER A 10 17.26 -6.91 -7.74
N LEU A 11 16.34 -6.28 -8.47
CA LEU A 11 15.07 -5.77 -7.93
C LEU A 11 14.24 -6.92 -7.36
N VAL A 12 14.07 -8.00 -8.13
CA VAL A 12 13.28 -9.17 -7.71
C VAL A 12 13.90 -9.83 -6.46
N VAL A 13 15.23 -9.98 -6.43
CA VAL A 13 15.93 -10.58 -5.29
C VAL A 13 15.79 -9.71 -4.04
N ILE A 14 16.01 -8.39 -4.14
CA ILE A 14 15.88 -7.47 -3.02
C ILE A 14 14.44 -7.48 -2.49
N LEU A 15 13.44 -7.41 -3.37
CA LEU A 15 12.04 -7.48 -2.98
C LEU A 15 11.71 -8.79 -2.27
N ALA A 16 12.19 -9.93 -2.77
CA ALA A 16 11.97 -11.23 -2.15
C ALA A 16 12.62 -11.33 -0.75
N VAL A 17 13.82 -10.79 -0.59
CA VAL A 17 14.52 -10.77 0.71
C VAL A 17 13.79 -9.89 1.71
N VAL A 18 13.44 -8.66 1.33
CA VAL A 18 12.71 -7.72 2.21
C VAL A 18 11.36 -8.31 2.60
N LEU A 19 10.61 -8.87 1.65
CA LEU A 19 9.32 -9.51 1.92
C LEU A 19 9.47 -10.72 2.84
N GLY A 20 10.49 -11.56 2.60
CA GLY A 20 10.80 -12.71 3.44
C GLY A 20 11.12 -12.28 4.88
N PHE A 21 11.92 -11.23 5.05
CA PHE A 21 12.20 -10.65 6.37
C PHE A 21 10.93 -10.14 7.04
N ASP A 22 10.09 -9.41 6.32
CA ASP A 22 8.84 -8.85 6.85
C ASP A 22 7.91 -9.95 7.37
N LEU A 23 7.77 -11.04 6.62
CA LEU A 23 6.95 -12.20 7.01
C LEU A 23 7.50 -12.94 8.22
N LEU A 24 8.83 -13.13 8.29
CA LEU A 24 9.48 -13.89 9.35
C LEU A 24 9.55 -13.13 10.67
N VAL A 25 9.73 -11.80 10.61
CA VAL A 25 9.93 -10.95 11.79
C VAL A 25 8.60 -10.36 12.28
N PHE A 26 7.87 -9.65 11.42
CA PHE A 26 6.63 -8.98 11.82
C PHE A 26 5.43 -9.93 11.89
N GLY A 27 5.45 -11.05 11.16
CA GLY A 27 4.40 -12.08 11.24
C GLY A 27 4.29 -12.77 12.62
N ARG A 28 5.31 -12.66 13.48
CA ARG A 28 5.40 -13.40 14.75
C ARG A 28 4.87 -12.65 15.97
N ARG A 29 4.75 -11.32 15.93
CA ARG A 29 4.32 -10.50 17.09
C ARG A 29 3.20 -9.57 16.68
N PRO A 30 1.93 -10.03 16.72
CA PRO A 30 0.80 -9.16 16.49
C PRO A 30 0.68 -8.18 17.65
N HIS A 31 0.91 -6.89 17.37
CA HIS A 31 0.63 -5.80 18.29
C HIS A 31 -0.33 -4.84 17.60
N GLU A 32 -1.36 -4.42 18.32
CA GLU A 32 -2.28 -3.40 17.79
C GLU A 32 -1.60 -2.04 17.88
N VAL A 33 -1.12 -1.54 16.74
CA VAL A 33 -0.56 -0.19 16.67
C VAL A 33 -1.69 0.82 16.86
N SER A 34 -1.57 1.66 17.89
CA SER A 34 -2.54 2.73 18.14
C SER A 34 -2.47 3.79 17.04
N PHE A 35 -3.60 4.45 16.72
CA PHE A 35 -3.65 5.51 15.71
C PHE A 35 -2.65 6.65 15.99
N LYS A 36 -2.48 7.01 17.27
CA LYS A 36 -1.51 8.04 17.69
C LYS A 36 -0.08 7.59 17.42
N GLU A 37 0.24 6.35 17.76
CA GLU A 37 1.55 5.76 17.54
C GLU A 37 1.89 5.68 16.05
N ALA A 38 0.92 5.22 15.23
CA ALA A 38 1.07 5.17 13.77
C ALA A 38 1.31 6.56 13.15
N LEU A 39 0.56 7.58 13.60
CA LEU A 39 0.76 8.96 13.15
C LEU A 39 2.13 9.51 13.55
N THR A 40 2.55 9.30 14.80
CA THR A 40 3.87 9.75 15.28
C THR A 40 4.99 9.09 14.49
N TRP A 41 4.98 7.77 14.32
CA TRP A 41 5.99 7.08 13.51
C TRP A 41 5.98 7.56 12.05
N SER A 42 4.79 7.74 11.46
CA SER A 42 4.67 8.27 10.09
C SER A 42 5.31 9.65 9.96
N ALA A 43 5.02 10.56 10.90
CA ALA A 43 5.59 11.90 10.92
C ALA A 43 7.11 11.85 11.11
N VAL A 44 7.63 11.01 12.01
CA VAL A 44 9.08 10.84 12.24
C VAL A 44 9.77 10.38 10.96
N TYR A 45 9.26 9.35 10.29
CA TYR A 45 9.86 8.85 9.05
C TYR A 45 9.76 9.86 7.89
N ILE A 46 8.67 10.63 7.81
CA ILE A 46 8.53 11.70 6.82
C ILE A 46 9.56 12.80 7.07
N CYS A 47 9.66 13.28 8.30
CA CYS A 47 10.63 14.30 8.69
C CYS A 47 12.07 13.83 8.44
N LEU A 48 12.39 12.57 8.74
CA LEU A 48 13.71 12.01 8.48
C LEU A 48 14.04 11.96 6.98
N GLY A 49 13.09 11.51 6.15
CA GLY A 49 13.24 11.46 4.70
C GLY A 49 13.43 12.85 4.08
N VAL A 50 12.66 13.84 4.55
CA VAL A 50 12.81 15.25 4.14
C VAL A 50 14.12 15.83 4.65
N ALA A 51 14.52 15.54 5.90
CA ALA A 51 15.80 15.96 6.46
C ALA A 51 16.98 15.43 5.63
N TYR A 52 16.89 14.19 5.14
CA TYR A 52 17.91 13.59 4.29
C TYR A 52 18.01 14.25 2.91
N SER A 53 16.94 14.89 2.41
CA SER A 53 17.01 15.67 1.16
C SER A 53 18.01 16.83 1.23
N PHE A 54 18.20 17.43 2.42
CA PHE A 54 19.23 18.45 2.63
C PHE A 54 20.65 17.85 2.57
N VAL A 55 20.84 16.60 2.98
CA VAL A 55 22.13 15.91 2.81
C VAL A 55 22.41 15.70 1.33
N ILE A 56 21.42 15.25 0.57
CA ILE A 56 21.54 15.07 -0.89
C ILE A 56 21.84 16.41 -1.56
N GLU A 57 21.15 17.48 -1.18
CA GLU A 57 21.38 18.81 -1.76
C GLU A 57 22.83 19.27 -1.56
N ARG A 58 23.38 19.03 -0.37
CA ARG A 58 24.74 19.47 -0.02
C ARG A 58 25.83 18.66 -0.72
N TRP A 59 25.56 17.42 -1.13
CA TRP A 59 26.56 16.50 -1.69
C TRP A 59 26.41 16.26 -3.19
N LEU A 60 25.17 16.19 -3.67
CA LEU A 60 24.80 15.81 -5.05
C LEU A 60 24.11 16.95 -5.82
N GLY A 61 23.77 18.05 -5.14
CA GLY A 61 23.18 19.24 -5.75
C GLY A 61 21.66 19.17 -5.96
N ALA A 62 21.10 20.28 -6.44
CA ALA A 62 19.65 20.50 -6.51
C ALA A 62 18.90 19.52 -7.43
N GLN A 63 19.52 19.08 -8.53
CA GLN A 63 18.88 18.15 -9.46
C GLN A 63 18.63 16.78 -8.81
N ALA A 64 19.64 16.21 -8.16
CA ALA A 64 19.53 14.94 -7.44
C ALA A 64 18.53 15.04 -6.26
N THR A 65 18.48 16.19 -5.58
CA THR A 65 17.47 16.44 -4.53
C THR A 65 16.06 16.44 -5.10
N GLY A 66 15.85 17.05 -6.26
CA GLY A 66 14.56 17.04 -6.94
C GLY A 66 14.10 15.63 -7.32
N GLU A 67 15.01 14.82 -7.90
CA GLU A 67 14.75 13.42 -8.24
C GLU A 67 14.44 12.57 -6.98
N TYR A 68 15.19 12.77 -5.90
CA TYR A 68 14.95 12.10 -4.63
C TYR A 68 13.60 12.47 -4.02
N LEU A 69 13.27 13.77 -3.93
CA LEU A 69 12.00 14.23 -3.35
C LEU A 69 10.81 13.77 -4.19
N ALA A 70 10.93 13.80 -5.52
CA ALA A 70 9.90 13.28 -6.42
C ALA A 70 9.67 11.78 -6.17
N GLY A 71 10.74 10.97 -6.13
CA GLY A 71 10.67 9.55 -5.79
C GLY A 71 10.06 9.31 -4.41
N PHE A 72 10.50 10.07 -3.41
CA PHE A 72 10.01 9.98 -2.04
C PHE A 72 8.49 10.22 -1.95
N VAL A 73 7.98 11.27 -2.60
CA VAL A 73 6.54 11.56 -2.62
C VAL A 73 5.76 10.48 -3.35
N ILE A 74 6.28 9.95 -4.46
CA ILE A 74 5.66 8.85 -5.20
C ILE A 74 5.56 7.59 -4.31
N GLU A 75 6.64 7.21 -3.64
CA GLU A 75 6.66 6.05 -2.74
C GLU A 75 5.67 6.20 -1.58
N LYS A 76 5.61 7.39 -0.97
CA LYS A 76 4.65 7.66 0.12
C LYS A 76 3.21 7.64 -0.39
N SER A 77 2.94 8.19 -1.56
CA SER A 77 1.60 8.18 -2.17
C SER A 77 1.12 6.76 -2.48
N LEU A 78 2.00 5.92 -3.05
CA LEU A 78 1.72 4.50 -3.32
C LEU A 78 1.42 3.71 -2.03
N SER A 79 2.10 4.05 -0.93
CA SER A 79 1.86 3.40 0.37
C SER A 79 0.49 3.74 0.95
N VAL A 80 0.05 5.00 0.81
CA VAL A 80 -1.26 5.47 1.30
C VAL A 80 -2.41 4.86 0.50
N ASP A 81 -2.29 4.79 -0.83
CA ASP A 81 -3.29 4.16 -1.69
C ASP A 81 -3.57 2.70 -1.29
N ASN A 82 -2.51 1.93 -1.06
CA ASN A 82 -2.60 0.54 -0.61
C ASN A 82 -3.32 0.40 0.75
N ILE A 83 -2.94 1.20 1.74
CA ILE A 83 -3.58 1.15 3.08
C ILE A 83 -5.07 1.47 2.99
N PHE A 84 -5.44 2.44 2.15
CA PHE A 84 -6.82 2.85 2.00
C PHE A 84 -7.70 1.74 1.39
N VAL A 85 -7.21 1.07 0.34
CA VAL A 85 -7.89 -0.11 -0.24
C VAL A 85 -8.09 -1.20 0.82
N PHE A 86 -7.05 -1.51 1.61
CA PHE A 86 -7.19 -2.51 2.68
C PHE A 86 -8.17 -2.09 3.77
N ALA A 87 -8.20 -0.82 4.17
CA ALA A 87 -9.14 -0.31 5.16
C ALA A 87 -10.60 -0.47 4.69
N VAL A 88 -10.89 -0.14 3.42
CA VAL A 88 -12.22 -0.32 2.81
C VAL A 88 -12.60 -1.81 2.76
N ILE A 89 -11.67 -2.69 2.36
CA ILE A 89 -11.94 -4.13 2.29
C ILE A 89 -12.21 -4.70 3.69
N PHE A 90 -11.39 -4.38 4.70
CA PHE A 90 -11.58 -4.91 6.05
C PHE A 90 -12.84 -4.39 6.73
N THR A 91 -13.19 -3.12 6.51
CA THR A 91 -14.45 -2.56 7.03
C THR A 91 -15.65 -3.16 6.33
N ALA A 92 -15.62 -3.32 5.00
CA ALA A 92 -16.69 -4.00 4.27
C ALA A 92 -16.86 -5.44 4.75
N LEU A 93 -15.78 -6.20 4.91
CA LEU A 93 -15.83 -7.62 5.30
C LEU A 93 -15.97 -7.84 6.81
N GLY A 94 -15.93 -6.79 7.64
CA GLY A 94 -16.03 -6.89 9.10
C GLY A 94 -14.87 -7.67 9.73
N VAL A 95 -13.64 -7.52 9.21
CA VAL A 95 -12.48 -8.30 9.67
C VAL A 95 -12.04 -7.86 11.08
N PRO A 96 -12.03 -8.76 12.08
CA PRO A 96 -11.58 -8.43 13.43
C PRO A 96 -10.12 -7.96 13.48
N ALA A 97 -9.81 -7.05 14.40
CA ALA A 97 -8.50 -6.39 14.51
C ALA A 97 -7.30 -7.36 14.58
N ILE A 98 -7.48 -8.45 15.31
CA ILE A 98 -6.48 -9.51 15.52
C ILE A 98 -6.05 -10.16 14.20
N TYR A 99 -6.94 -10.22 13.20
CA TYR A 99 -6.66 -10.84 11.90
C TYR A 99 -6.19 -9.83 10.84
N ARG A 100 -6.34 -8.52 11.07
CA ARG A 100 -5.99 -7.48 10.07
C ARG A 100 -4.52 -7.57 9.67
N GLN A 101 -3.59 -7.72 10.59
CA GLN A 101 -2.16 -7.81 10.26
C GLN A 101 -1.83 -9.03 9.37
N ARG A 102 -2.41 -10.19 9.66
CA ARG A 102 -2.22 -11.38 8.81
C ARG A 102 -2.87 -11.21 7.44
N ALA A 103 -4.07 -10.65 7.39
CA ALA A 103 -4.77 -10.36 6.14
C ALA A 103 -4.02 -9.31 5.30
N LEU A 104 -3.39 -8.32 5.93
CA LEU A 104 -2.51 -7.33 5.28
C LEU A 104 -1.30 -8.02 4.65
N LEU A 105 -0.62 -8.92 5.36
CA LEU A 105 0.53 -9.64 4.82
C LEU A 105 0.16 -10.45 3.58
N TRP A 106 -0.93 -11.22 3.63
CA TRP A 106 -1.42 -11.96 2.47
C TRP A 106 -1.89 -11.04 1.33
N GLY A 107 -2.50 -9.91 1.67
CA GLY A 107 -2.92 -8.89 0.71
C GLY A 107 -1.74 -8.25 -0.03
N VAL A 108 -0.67 -7.90 0.69
CA VAL A 108 0.57 -7.33 0.11
C VAL A 108 1.25 -8.35 -0.80
N ILE A 109 1.35 -9.62 -0.39
CA ILE A 109 1.89 -10.69 -1.25
C ILE A 109 1.06 -10.81 -2.52
N GLY A 110 -0.28 -10.89 -2.39
CA GLY A 110 -1.18 -11.02 -3.53
C GLY A 110 -1.08 -9.83 -4.48
N ALA A 111 -1.04 -8.61 -3.95
CA ALA A 111 -0.88 -7.38 -4.73
C ALA A 111 0.46 -7.34 -5.47
N LEU A 112 1.56 -7.74 -4.82
CA LEU A 112 2.88 -7.83 -5.44
C LEU A 112 2.93 -8.86 -6.56
N VAL A 113 2.34 -10.04 -6.36
CA VAL A 113 2.25 -11.08 -7.40
C VAL A 113 1.44 -10.59 -8.60
N LEU A 114 0.26 -10.00 -8.35
CA LEU A 114 -0.56 -9.44 -9.41
C LEU A 114 0.18 -8.32 -10.17
N ARG A 115 0.90 -7.47 -9.45
CA ARG A 115 1.74 -6.41 -10.04
C ARG A 115 2.84 -7.00 -10.91
N PHE A 116 3.52 -8.04 -10.47
CA PHE A 116 4.53 -8.73 -11.25
C PHE A 116 3.94 -9.35 -12.53
N ILE A 117 2.77 -9.98 -12.42
CA ILE A 117 2.04 -10.52 -13.58
C ILE A 117 1.73 -9.40 -14.58
N PHE A 118 1.20 -8.26 -14.14
CA PHE A 118 0.92 -7.14 -15.04
C PHE A 118 2.16 -6.55 -15.70
N ILE A 119 3.30 -6.53 -15.00
CA ILE A 119 4.59 -6.11 -15.58
C ILE A 119 5.05 -7.09 -16.66
N LEU A 120 4.96 -8.40 -16.41
CA LEU A 120 5.37 -9.44 -17.38
C LEU A 120 4.45 -9.50 -18.61
N LEU A 121 3.15 -9.33 -18.40
CA LEU A 121 2.17 -9.37 -19.48
C LEU A 121 2.23 -8.14 -20.42
N GLY A 122 2.99 -7.10 -20.05
CA GLY A 122 3.36 -5.99 -20.92
C GLY A 122 2.41 -4.79 -20.92
N SER A 123 2.83 -3.72 -21.59
CA SER A 123 2.17 -2.41 -21.58
C SER A 123 0.79 -2.38 -22.24
N THR A 124 0.51 -3.30 -23.16
CA THR A 124 -0.77 -3.34 -23.91
C THR A 124 -1.96 -3.67 -23.01
N LEU A 125 -1.77 -4.56 -22.03
CA LEU A 125 -2.77 -4.83 -21.01
C LEU A 125 -2.91 -3.63 -20.06
N LEU A 126 -1.81 -3.03 -19.63
CA LEU A 126 -1.84 -1.87 -18.73
C LEU A 126 -2.58 -0.67 -19.34
N GLU A 127 -2.37 -0.37 -20.62
CA GLU A 127 -3.10 0.69 -21.33
C GLU A 127 -4.60 0.39 -21.42
N SER A 128 -4.97 -0.86 -21.69
CA SER A 128 -6.37 -1.29 -21.74
C SER A 128 -7.08 -1.18 -20.38
N PHE A 129 -6.33 -1.26 -19.27
CA PHE A 129 -6.84 -1.11 -17.91
C PHE A 129 -6.66 0.30 -17.34
N ALA A 130 -6.13 1.27 -18.09
CA ALA A 130 -5.91 2.63 -17.59
C ALA A 130 -7.21 3.30 -17.08
N TRP A 131 -8.36 2.99 -17.69
CA TRP A 131 -9.67 3.49 -17.25
C TRP A 131 -10.04 3.04 -15.83
N MET A 132 -9.51 1.89 -15.39
CA MET A 132 -9.77 1.30 -14.10
C MET A 132 -9.23 2.19 -12.97
N ILE A 133 -8.14 2.95 -13.21
CA ILE A 133 -7.59 3.93 -12.26
C ILE A 133 -8.65 4.99 -11.90
N TYR A 134 -9.39 5.50 -12.88
CA TYR A 134 -10.44 6.50 -12.62
C TYR A 134 -11.60 5.91 -11.83
N VAL A 135 -11.96 4.65 -12.10
CA VAL A 135 -13.06 3.97 -11.40
C VAL A 135 -12.68 3.66 -9.95
N PHE A 136 -11.50 3.07 -9.72
CA PHE A 136 -11.01 2.87 -8.36
C PHE A 136 -10.86 4.21 -7.65
N GLY A 137 -10.25 5.22 -8.27
CA GLY A 137 -10.13 6.56 -7.70
C GLY A 137 -11.48 7.15 -7.27
N ALA A 138 -12.52 7.05 -8.10
CA ALA A 138 -13.87 7.49 -7.75
C ALA A 138 -14.46 6.71 -6.56
N ILE A 139 -14.29 5.38 -6.54
CA ILE A 139 -14.72 4.53 -5.41
C ILE A 139 -13.99 4.94 -4.13
N LEU A 140 -12.68 5.20 -4.21
CA LEU A 140 -11.88 5.59 -3.05
C LEU A 140 -12.27 6.96 -2.50
N LEU A 141 -12.58 7.92 -3.38
CA LEU A 141 -13.10 9.22 -2.97
C LEU A 141 -14.45 9.10 -2.26
N VAL A 142 -15.38 8.31 -2.81
CA VAL A 142 -16.71 8.09 -2.20
C VAL A 142 -16.59 7.39 -0.85
N THR A 143 -15.74 6.37 -0.75
CA THR A 143 -15.54 5.62 0.50
C THR A 143 -14.81 6.46 1.55
N SER A 144 -13.81 7.25 1.16
CA SER A 144 -13.14 8.23 2.03
C SER A 144 -14.13 9.23 2.60
N TRP A 145 -14.98 9.79 1.73
CA TRP A 145 -16.01 10.74 2.13
C TRP A 145 -17.04 10.13 3.08
N ARG A 146 -17.48 8.89 2.84
CA ARG A 146 -18.35 8.16 3.77
C ARG A 146 -17.68 7.95 5.11
N LEU A 147 -16.43 7.48 5.14
CA LEU A 147 -15.70 7.22 6.37
C LEU A 147 -15.53 8.49 7.24
N LEU A 148 -15.29 9.64 6.62
CA LEU A 148 -15.21 10.93 7.31
C LEU A 148 -16.56 11.38 7.91
N ARG A 149 -17.69 11.03 7.26
CA ARG A 149 -19.04 11.36 7.75
C ARG A 149 -19.59 10.36 8.77
N SER A 150 -19.22 9.10 8.68
CA SER A 150 -19.74 8.00 9.52
C SER A 150 -19.03 7.86 10.88
N GLY A 151 -18.51 8.97 11.44
CA GLY A 151 -17.62 9.01 12.61
C GLY A 151 -17.81 7.84 13.58
N ALA A 152 -16.86 6.90 13.57
CA ALA A 152 -16.74 5.78 14.51
C ALA A 152 -18.02 4.97 14.83
N GLU A 153 -19.06 4.99 14.00
CA GLU A 153 -20.18 4.05 14.19
C GLU A 153 -19.80 2.68 13.62
N HIS A 154 -19.92 1.67 14.47
CA HIS A 154 -19.67 0.28 14.15
C HIS A 154 -20.50 -0.12 12.92
N VAL A 155 -19.80 -0.31 11.79
CA VAL A 155 -20.37 -0.95 10.61
C VAL A 155 -20.76 -2.36 11.00
N ASP A 156 -22.05 -2.57 11.20
CA ASP A 156 -22.63 -3.85 11.59
C ASP A 156 -22.38 -4.88 10.47
N PRO A 157 -21.52 -5.90 10.67
CA PRO A 157 -21.08 -6.82 9.60
C PRO A 157 -22.19 -7.68 9.01
N ALA A 158 -23.38 -7.69 9.63
CA ALA A 158 -24.51 -8.51 9.23
C ALA A 158 -25.24 -8.03 7.95
N GLY A 159 -24.95 -6.81 7.49
CA GLY A 159 -25.62 -6.20 6.33
C GLY A 159 -24.96 -6.42 4.97
N ASN A 160 -23.73 -6.96 4.91
CA ASN A 160 -22.98 -6.98 3.65
C ASN A 160 -23.55 -8.01 2.65
N PRO A 161 -24.04 -7.61 1.46
CA PRO A 161 -24.56 -8.53 0.44
C PRO A 161 -23.55 -9.60 0.01
N VAL A 162 -22.24 -9.32 0.12
CA VAL A 162 -21.17 -10.28 -0.18
C VAL A 162 -21.14 -11.45 0.81
N LEU A 163 -21.39 -11.20 2.10
CA LEU A 163 -21.47 -12.25 3.14
C LEU A 163 -22.73 -13.11 3.02
N ARG A 164 -23.83 -12.55 2.48
CA ARG A 164 -25.04 -13.32 2.15
C ARG A 164 -24.87 -14.25 0.96
N LEU A 165 -24.01 -13.89 0.01
CA LEU A 165 -23.71 -14.72 -1.15
C LEU A 165 -22.81 -15.92 -0.76
N LEU A 166 -21.83 -15.69 0.12
CA LEU A 166 -20.94 -16.75 0.62
C LEU A 166 -21.62 -17.72 1.60
N LYS A 167 -22.65 -17.30 2.35
CA LYS A 167 -23.46 -18.20 3.20
C LYS A 167 -24.41 -19.11 2.43
N ARG A 168 -24.50 -18.95 1.10
CA ARG A 168 -25.42 -19.70 0.22
C ARG A 168 -24.72 -20.78 -0.61
N ILE A 169 -23.42 -20.96 -0.43
CA ILE A 169 -22.60 -22.05 -0.99
C ILE A 169 -22.17 -22.93 0.18
#